data_AF-H9DUR5-F1
#
_entry.id   AF-H9DUR5-F1
#
_cell.length_a   1.000
_cell.length_b   1.000
_cell.length_c   1.000
_cell.angle_alpha   90.00
_cell.angle_beta   90.00
_cell.angle_gamma   90.00
#
_symmetry.space_group_name_H-M   'P 1'
#
loop_
_entity.id
_entity.type
_entity.pdbx_description
1 polymer ?
#
loop_
_entity_poly.entity_id
_entity_poly.type
_entity_poly.pdbx_seq_one_letter_code
_entity_poly.pdbx_strand_id
1 'polypeptide(L)'
;GAKKVIISAPPKDAVPIYVVGVNHTEYKTSDTVVSNASCTTSCLAPLAKVVHENYGIKEGLMTTVHAMTATQLTVDGPSRGGKDWRG
;
A
#
# COMPACT_ATOMS: atom_id res chain seq x y z
N GLY A 1 25.56 -11.01 -3.94
CA GLY A 1 24.76 -9.83 -3.54
C GLY A 1 23.37 -10.27 -3.07
N ALA A 2 22.52 -9.32 -2.68
CA ALA A 2 21.12 -9.58 -2.34
C ALA A 2 20.38 -10.18 -3.55
N LYS A 3 19.56 -11.22 -3.32
CA LYS A 3 18.88 -11.96 -4.39
C LYS A 3 17.54 -11.34 -4.78
N LYS A 4 16.82 -10.78 -3.81
CA LYS A 4 15.47 -10.22 -3.96
C LYS A 4 15.27 -9.04 -3.00
N VAL A 5 14.32 -8.16 -3.32
CA VAL A 5 13.98 -6.97 -2.54
C VAL A 5 12.47 -6.89 -2.34
N ILE A 6 12.05 -6.56 -1.12
CA ILE A 6 10.66 -6.25 -0.78
C ILE A 6 10.59 -4.79 -0.34
N ILE A 7 9.81 -3.99 -1.05
CA ILE A 7 9.54 -2.58 -0.73
C ILE A 7 8.42 -2.53 0.32
N SER A 8 8.63 -1.80 1.41
CA SER A 8 7.68 -1.65 2.52
C SER A 8 6.61 -0.56 2.31
N ALA A 9 6.46 -0.11 1.07
CA ALA A 9 5.56 0.96 0.67
C ALA A 9 5.10 0.74 -0.79
N PRO A 10 4.05 1.44 -1.25
CA PRO A 10 3.68 1.44 -2.65
C PRO A 10 4.85 1.89 -3.55
N PRO A 11 5.12 1.17 -4.65
CA PRO A 11 6.17 1.56 -5.57
C PRO A 11 5.74 2.80 -6.37
N LYS A 12 6.73 3.58 -6.82
CA LYS A 12 6.48 4.69 -7.77
C LYS A 12 6.40 4.21 -9.22
N ASP A 13 7.02 3.08 -9.50
CA ASP A 13 7.08 2.45 -10.82
C ASP A 13 6.20 1.19 -10.85
N ALA A 14 6.15 0.51 -11.99
CA ALA A 14 5.37 -0.71 -12.21
C ALA A 14 5.98 -1.98 -11.56
N VAL A 15 6.31 -1.91 -10.26
CA VAL A 15 6.77 -3.05 -9.47
C VAL A 15 5.56 -3.87 -9.00
N PRO A 16 5.57 -5.21 -9.11
CA PRO A 16 4.48 -6.05 -8.64
C PRO A 16 4.17 -5.84 -7.15
N ILE A 17 2.88 -5.69 -6.83
CA ILE A 17 2.38 -5.52 -5.46
C ILE A 17 1.68 -6.80 -5.02
N TYR A 18 2.05 -7.30 -3.85
CA TYR A 18 1.44 -8.47 -3.24
C TYR A 18 0.86 -8.15 -1.87
N VAL A 19 -0.37 -8.61 -1.65
CA VAL A 19 -1.05 -8.60 -0.35
C VAL A 19 -1.28 -10.05 0.07
N VAL A 20 -0.72 -10.42 1.22
CA VAL A 20 -0.87 -11.77 1.79
C VAL A 20 -2.34 -12.05 2.07
N GLY A 21 -2.81 -13.24 1.69
CA GLY A 21 -4.23 -13.63 1.74
C GLY A 21 -5.09 -13.16 0.56
N VAL A 22 -4.63 -12.19 -0.24
CA VAL A 22 -5.38 -11.67 -1.40
C VAL A 22 -4.84 -12.26 -2.71
N ASN A 23 -3.59 -11.93 -3.07
CA ASN A 23 -2.97 -12.30 -4.35
C ASN A 23 -1.51 -12.80 -4.24
N HIS A 24 -0.99 -12.99 -3.03
CA HIS A 24 0.39 -13.50 -2.81
C HIS A 24 0.73 -14.81 -3.53
N THR A 25 -0.26 -15.63 -3.88
CA THR A 25 -0.08 -16.87 -4.65
C THR A 25 0.27 -16.63 -6.13
N GLU A 26 0.09 -15.41 -6.63
CA GLU A 26 0.45 -14.99 -7.99
C GLU A 26 1.92 -14.55 -8.10
N TYR A 27 2.67 -14.61 -7.00
CA TYR A 27 4.08 -14.28 -6.95
C TYR A 27 4.90 -15.17 -7.90
N LYS A 28 5.71 -14.56 -8.78
CA LYS A 28 6.61 -15.31 -9.66
C LYS A 28 8.03 -15.27 -9.11
N THR A 29 8.72 -16.40 -9.16
CA THR A 29 10.10 -16.49 -8.69
C THR A 29 11.07 -15.60 -9.49
N SER A 30 10.67 -15.21 -10.71
CA SER A 30 11.34 -14.22 -11.57
C SER A 30 11.26 -12.79 -11.05
N ASP A 31 10.31 -12.48 -10.16
CA ASP A 31 10.13 -11.14 -9.61
C ASP A 31 11.21 -10.90 -8.55
N THR A 32 12.23 -10.15 -8.95
CA THR A 32 13.41 -9.84 -8.13
C THR A 32 13.18 -8.66 -7.19
N VAL A 33 12.26 -7.76 -7.54
CA VAL A 33 11.83 -6.62 -6.71
C VAL A 33 10.31 -6.65 -6.66
N VAL A 34 9.76 -6.61 -5.46
CA VAL A 34 8.31 -6.60 -5.21
C VAL A 34 7.96 -5.59 -4.13
N SER A 35 6.70 -5.19 -4.04
CA SER A 35 6.18 -4.33 -2.97
C SER A 35 5.17 -5.06 -2.11
N ASN A 36 5.23 -4.82 -0.80
CA ASN A 36 4.26 -5.28 0.19
C ASN A 36 3.12 -4.26 0.41
N ALA A 37 2.82 -3.46 -0.61
CA ALA A 37 1.77 -2.45 -0.61
C ALA A 37 1.92 -1.39 0.51
N SER A 38 0.80 -0.83 0.96
CA SER A 38 0.70 0.04 2.14
C SER A 38 -0.07 -0.65 3.28
N CYS A 39 0.02 -0.13 4.50
CA CYS A 39 -0.79 -0.56 5.64
C CYS A 39 -2.30 -0.49 5.33
N THR A 40 -2.77 0.61 4.71
CA THR A 40 -4.17 0.82 4.37
C THR A 40 -4.64 -0.18 3.31
N THR A 41 -3.82 -0.47 2.29
CA THR A 41 -4.15 -1.48 1.26
C THR A 41 -4.27 -2.86 1.87
N SER A 42 -3.35 -3.25 2.75
CA SER A 42 -3.39 -4.53 3.45
C SER A 42 -4.62 -4.67 4.37
N CYS A 43 -5.15 -3.57 4.89
CA CYS A 43 -6.42 -3.56 5.64
C CYS A 43 -7.64 -3.69 4.72
N LEU A 44 -7.71 -2.91 3.65
CA LEU A 44 -8.89 -2.86 2.79
C LEU A 44 -9.03 -4.09 1.87
N ALA A 45 -7.92 -4.57 1.28
CA ALA A 45 -7.98 -5.56 0.22
C ALA A 45 -8.61 -6.91 0.64
N PRO A 46 -8.33 -7.48 1.83
CA PRO A 46 -9.01 -8.68 2.29
C PRO A 46 -10.52 -8.49 2.47
N LEU A 47 -10.94 -7.35 3.03
CA LEU A 47 -12.34 -7.02 3.21
C LEU A 47 -13.05 -6.88 1.85
N ALA A 48 -12.44 -6.11 0.95
CA ALA A 48 -12.97 -5.92 -0.40
C ALA A 48 -13.07 -7.25 -1.16
N LYS A 49 -12.08 -8.15 -1.03
CA LYS A 49 -12.11 -9.48 -1.64
C LYS A 49 -13.32 -10.29 -1.18
N VAL A 50 -13.51 -10.44 0.13
CA VAL A 50 -14.64 -11.22 0.68
C VAL A 50 -15.97 -10.62 0.25
N VAL A 51 -16.14 -9.30 0.36
CA VAL A 51 -17.41 -8.65 -0.01
C VAL A 51 -17.67 -8.77 -1.52
N HIS A 52 -16.65 -8.58 -2.35
CA HIS A 52 -16.78 -8.66 -3.81
C HIS A 52 -17.10 -10.08 -4.28
N GLU A 53 -16.42 -11.09 -3.75
CA GLU A 53 -16.64 -12.50 -4.13
C GLU A 53 -18.03 -13.00 -3.74
N ASN A 54 -18.59 -12.52 -2.62
CA ASN A 54 -19.90 -12.96 -2.15
C ASN A 54 -21.07 -12.14 -2.69
N TYR A 55 -20.89 -10.84 -2.92
CA TYR A 55 -21.99 -9.91 -3.20
C TYR A 55 -21.78 -9.01 -4.42
N GLY A 56 -20.56 -8.93 -4.94
CA GLY A 56 -20.22 -8.03 -6.04
C GLY A 56 -20.18 -6.56 -5.62
N ILE A 57 -18.99 -5.96 -5.59
CA ILE A 57 -18.83 -4.51 -5.42
C ILE A 57 -18.94 -3.84 -6.79
N LYS A 58 -19.97 -2.99 -6.99
CA LYS A 58 -20.13 -2.19 -8.21
C LYS A 58 -19.24 -0.95 -8.21
N GLU A 59 -19.23 -0.22 -7.09
CA GLU A 59 -18.43 0.97 -6.86
C GLU A 59 -18.18 1.14 -5.35
N GLY A 60 -17.14 1.87 -4.97
CA GLY A 60 -16.79 2.07 -3.56
C GLY A 60 -15.89 3.29 -3.35
N LEU A 61 -16.16 4.02 -2.27
CA LEU A 61 -15.33 5.11 -1.77
C LEU A 61 -14.81 4.72 -0.38
N MET A 62 -13.57 5.08 -0.08
CA MET A 62 -12.93 4.74 1.19
C MET A 62 -12.33 5.98 1.82
N THR A 63 -12.42 6.06 3.14
CA THR A 63 -11.72 7.04 3.96
C THR A 63 -11.02 6.27 5.08
N THR A 64 -9.76 6.62 5.33
CA THR A 64 -9.00 6.11 6.47
C THR A 64 -8.75 7.25 7.43
N VAL A 65 -9.10 7.04 8.70
CA VAL A 65 -8.63 7.90 9.78
C VAL A 65 -7.31 7.31 10.23
N HIS A 66 -6.22 7.90 9.76
CA HIS A 66 -4.88 7.36 9.94
C HIS A 66 -4.20 7.97 11.16
N ALA A 67 -3.41 7.16 11.88
CA ALA A 67 -2.54 7.66 12.94
C ALA A 67 -1.40 8.52 12.38
N MET A 68 -0.77 9.33 13.23
CA MET A 68 0.36 10.15 12.79
C MET A 68 1.54 9.28 12.32
N THR A 69 2.30 9.77 11.34
CA THR A 69 3.46 9.09 10.77
C THR A 69 4.71 9.96 10.80
N ALA A 70 5.88 9.36 10.57
CA ALA A 70 7.17 10.03 10.69
C ALA A 70 7.43 11.16 9.67
N THR A 71 6.59 11.30 8.63
CA THR A 71 6.72 12.40 7.67
C THR A 71 6.08 13.69 8.17
N GLN A 72 5.23 13.62 9.19
CA GLN A 72 4.55 14.78 9.76
C GLN A 72 5.42 15.52 10.77
N LEU A 73 5.15 16.80 10.95
CA LEU A 73 5.94 17.69 11.81
C LEU A 73 5.29 17.88 13.19
N THR A 74 6.12 18.08 14.21
CA THR A 74 5.65 18.36 15.59
C THR A 74 5.12 19.79 15.75
N VAL A 75 5.55 20.70 14.88
CA VAL A 75 5.16 22.12 14.82
C VAL A 75 5.02 22.52 13.36
N ASP A 76 4.29 23.60 13.10
CA ASP A 76 4.10 24.13 11.75
C ASP A 76 5.44 24.45 11.07
N GLY A 77 5.64 23.93 9.87
CA GLY A 77 6.87 24.09 9.13
C GLY A 77 6.76 23.62 7.68
N PRO A 78 7.78 23.89 6.85
CA PRO A 78 7.77 23.49 5.47
C PRO A 78 7.92 21.97 5.32
N SER A 79 6.92 21.31 4.74
CA SER A 79 6.97 19.89 4.41
C SER A 79 8.13 19.58 3.45
N ARG A 80 8.72 18.39 3.59
CA ARG A 80 9.97 18.02 2.90
C ARG A 80 9.84 18.15 1.38
N GLY A 81 10.69 18.98 0.78
CA GLY A 81 10.69 19.21 -0.67
C GLY A 81 9.50 20.04 -1.18
N GLY A 82 8.79 20.76 -0.30
CA GLY A 82 7.70 21.67 -0.66
C GLY A 82 6.44 20.96 -1.17
N LYS A 83 6.28 19.67 -0.84
CA LYS A 83 5.13 18.84 -1.22
C LYS A 83 4.27 18.57 0.01
N ASP A 84 2.96 18.44 -0.19
CA ASP A 84 2.00 18.10 0.86
C ASP A 84 2.06 19.04 2.08
N TRP A 85 1.73 20.32 1.89
CA TRP A 85 1.86 21.36 2.93
C TRP A 85 0.99 21.15 4.17
N ARG A 86 0.01 20.24 4.12
CA ARG A 86 -0.85 19.90 5.26
C ARG A 86 -0.34 18.69 6.03
N GLY A 87 0.66 17.98 5.48
CA GLY A 87 1.31 16.80 6.04
C GLY A 87 2.56 17.16 6.80
#